data_AF-A0A520MJB1-F1
#
_entry.id   AF-A0A520MJB1-F1
#
_cell.length_a   1.000
_cell.length_b   1.000
_cell.length_c   1.000
_cell.angle_alpha   90.00
_cell.angle_beta   90.00
_cell.angle_gamma   90.00
#
_symmetry.space_group_name_H-M   'P 1'
#
loop_
_entity.id
_entity.type
_entity.pdbx_description
1 polymer ?
#
loop_
_entity_poly.entity_id
_entity_poly.type
_entity_poly.pdbx_seq_one_letter_code
_entity_poly.pdbx_strand_id
1 'polypeptide(L)' 'MNLNTSINKVTAFLNKITKLLIPLVAVSLLLGIIFGPSTPFVGDIYTNVSDILQMLGENALLALISILIIALYLKK' A
#
# COMPACT_ATOMS: atom_id res chain seq x y z
N MET A 1 22.27 28.07 0.41
CA MET A 1 21.47 27.01 1.06
C MET A 1 22.14 25.68 0.77
N ASN A 2 22.34 24.81 1.78
CA ASN A 2 23.04 23.54 1.58
C ASN A 2 22.09 22.54 0.89
N LEU A 3 22.51 21.93 -0.23
CA LEU A 3 21.68 21.01 -1.01
C LEU A 3 21.16 19.81 -0.18
N ASN A 4 22.00 19.26 0.70
CA ASN A 4 21.60 18.17 1.60
C ASN A 4 20.49 18.63 2.55
N THR A 5 20.53 19.88 3.03
CA THR A 5 19.46 20.41 3.89
C THR A 5 18.13 20.57 3.14
N SER A 6 18.17 20.92 1.84
CA SER A 6 16.97 21.00 1.01
C SER A 6 16.38 19.61 0.73
N ILE A 7 17.22 18.65 0.36
CA ILE A 7 16.79 17.26 0.14
C ILE A 7 16.17 16.67 1.42
N ASN A 8 16.80 16.88 2.57
CA ASN A 8 16.28 16.40 3.85
C ASN A 8 14.89 16.98 4.18
N LYS A 9 14.65 18.26 3.86
CA LYS A 9 13.34 18.90 4.05
C LYS A 9 12.26 18.31 3.13
N VAL A 10 12.59 18.07 1.86
CA VAL A 10 11.68 17.43 0.90
C VAL A 10 11.35 16.01 1.35
N THR A 11 12.36 15.22 1.71
CA THR A 11 12.15 13.85 2.23
C THR A 11 11.28 13.86 3.49
N ALA A 12 11.50 14.79 4.41
CA ALA A 12 10.68 14.92 5.61
C ALA A 12 9.22 15.28 5.27
N PHE A 13 8.99 16.12 4.27
CA PHE A 13 7.66 16.45 3.78
C PHE A 13 6.95 15.26 3.13
N LEU A 14 7.63 14.57 2.20
CA LEU A 14 7.09 13.37 1.56
C LEU A 14 6.76 12.29 2.61
N ASN A 15 7.63 12.09 3.60
CA ASN A 15 7.36 11.16 4.70
C ASN A 15 6.11 11.52 5.51
N LYS A 16 5.84 12.81 5.73
CA LYS A 16 4.60 13.26 6.40
C LYS A 16 3.37 12.96 5.56
N ILE A 17 3.43 13.22 4.24
CA ILE A 17 2.34 12.89 3.32
C ILE A 17 2.10 11.37 3.30
N THR A 18 3.16 10.57 3.13
CA THR A 18 3.05 9.11 3.10
C THR A 18 2.42 8.56 4.37
N LYS A 19 2.74 9.11 5.54
CA LYS A 19 2.08 8.74 6.81
C LYS A 19 0.57 8.95 6.80
N LEU A 20 0.06 9.93 6.05
CA LEU A 20 -1.38 10.17 5.87
C LEU A 20 -1.98 9.29 4.76
N LEU A 21 -1.23 9.07 3.69
CA LEU A 21 -1.70 8.27 2.55
C LEU A 21 -1.80 6.77 2.88
N ILE A 22 -0.91 6.22 3.71
CA ILE A 22 -0.95 4.81 4.12
C ILE A 22 -2.32 4.41 4.71
N PRO A 23 -2.84 5.07 5.77
CA PRO A 23 -4.15 4.71 6.32
C PRO A 23 -5.28 4.99 5.33
N LEU A 24 -5.16 6.03 4.48
CA LEU A 24 -6.15 6.32 3.44
C LEU A 24 -6.25 5.16 2.43
N VAL A 25 -5.10 4.63 1.96
CA VAL A 25 -5.04 3.46 1.07
C VAL A 25 -5.57 2.21 1.78
N ALA A 26 -5.27 2.03 3.06
CA ALA A 26 -5.78 0.88 3.83
C ALA A 26 -7.32 0.91 3.96
N VAL A 27 -7.90 2.04 4.34
CA VAL A 27 -9.37 2.22 4.42
C VAL A 27 -10.00 2.05 3.04
N SER A 28 -9.39 2.63 2.02
CA SER A 28 -9.80 2.50 0.62
C SER A 28 -9.88 1.05 0.16
N LEU A 29 -8.85 0.26 0.45
CA LEU A 29 -8.79 -1.16 0.10
C LEU A 29 -9.88 -1.95 0.85
N LEU A 30 -10.07 -1.69 2.14
CA LEU A 30 -11.12 -2.33 2.95
C LEU A 30 -12.52 -2.04 2.40
N LEU A 31 -12.80 -0.78 2.04
CA LEU A 31 -14.08 -0.40 1.44
C LEU A 31 -14.30 -1.07 0.09
N GLY A 32 -13.27 -1.11 -0.77
CA GLY A 32 -13.35 -1.82 -2.06
C GLY A 32 -13.60 -3.32 -1.91
N ILE A 33 -13.06 -3.95 -0.87
CA ILE A 33 -13.32 -5.36 -0.54
C ILE A 33 -14.75 -5.57 -0.03
N ILE A 34 -15.24 -4.71 0.86
CA ILE A 34 -16.54 -4.88 1.53
C ILE A 34 -17.71 -4.49 0.62
N PHE A 35 -17.60 -3.35 -0.05
CA PHE A 35 -18.69 -2.75 -0.82
C PHE A 35 -18.53 -2.96 -2.34
N GLY A 36 -17.38 -3.47 -2.78
CA GLY A 36 -17.07 -3.68 -4.19
C GLY A 36 -16.44 -2.46 -4.88
N PRO A 37 -15.90 -2.65 -6.10
CA PRO A 37 -15.11 -1.65 -6.82
C PRO A 37 -15.93 -0.44 -7.31
N SER A 38 -17.26 -0.55 -7.38
CA SER A 38 -18.14 0.55 -7.83
C SER A 38 -18.48 1.56 -6.72
N THR A 39 -17.83 1.47 -5.56
CA THR A 39 -18.09 2.35 -4.41
C THR A 39 -17.56 3.77 -4.69
N PRO A 40 -18.38 4.83 -4.55
CA PRO A 40 -18.04 6.18 -5.01
C PRO A 40 -16.96 6.93 -4.19
N PHE A 41 -16.37 6.29 -3.19
CA PHE A 41 -15.42 6.92 -2.27
C PHE A 41 -13.96 6.46 -2.46
N VAL A 42 -13.70 5.55 -3.39
CA VAL A 42 -12.35 5.03 -3.56
C VAL A 42 -12.06 4.96 -5.03
N GLY A 43 -11.02 5.67 -5.50
CA GLY A 43 -10.53 5.50 -6.87
C GLY A 43 -10.10 4.04 -7.14
N ASP A 44 -9.40 3.78 -8.22
CA ASP A 44 -9.09 2.41 -8.64
C ASP A 44 -8.05 1.68 -7.75
N ILE A 45 -7.92 2.01 -6.47
CA ILE A 45 -6.95 1.40 -5.54
C ILE A 45 -7.16 -0.11 -5.43
N TYR A 46 -8.41 -0.57 -5.25
CA TYR A 46 -8.70 -2.01 -5.19
C TYR A 46 -8.32 -2.70 -6.51
N THR A 47 -8.75 -2.13 -7.64
CA THR A 47 -8.47 -2.65 -8.98
C THR A 47 -6.96 -2.70 -9.24
N ASN A 48 -6.24 -1.61 -9.00
CA ASN A 48 -4.79 -1.53 -9.16
C ASN A 48 -4.06 -2.59 -8.32
N VAL A 49 -4.49 -2.81 -7.07
CA VAL A 49 -3.91 -3.86 -6.22
C VAL A 49 -4.25 -5.24 -6.77
N SER A 50 -5.51 -5.49 -7.16
CA SER A 50 -5.94 -6.76 -7.74
C SER A 50 -5.18 -7.09 -9.03
N ASP A 51 -4.96 -6.12 -9.90
CA ASP A 51 -4.23 -6.29 -11.16
C ASP A 51 -2.77 -6.66 -10.89
N ILE A 52 -2.12 -6.01 -9.92
CA ILE A 52 -0.78 -6.39 -9.49
C ILE A 52 -0.76 -7.83 -8.96
N LEU A 53 -1.76 -8.24 -8.18
CA LEU A 53 -1.85 -9.62 -7.70
C LEU A 53 -2.05 -10.60 -8.87
N GLN A 54 -2.87 -10.26 -9.85
CA GLN A 54 -3.06 -11.11 -11.03
C GLN A 54 -1.78 -11.25 -11.86
N MET A 55 -0.96 -10.19 -11.95
CA MET A 55 0.36 -10.26 -12.60
C MET A 55 1.33 -11.23 -11.91
N LEU A 56 1.15 -11.49 -10.61
CA LEU A 56 1.94 -12.47 -9.86
C LEU A 56 1.45 -13.92 -10.07
N GLY A 57 0.31 -14.11 -10.76
CA GLY A 57 -0.26 -15.42 -11.08
C GLY A 57 -1.32 -15.90 -10.09
N GLU A 58 -1.92 -17.05 -10.39
CA GLU A 58 -3.08 -17.62 -9.67
C GLU A 58 -2.84 -17.78 -8.15
N ASN A 59 -1.59 -18.08 -7.76
CA ASN A 59 -1.21 -18.33 -6.37
C ASN A 59 -0.62 -17.08 -5.67
N ALA A 60 -0.83 -15.88 -6.21
CA ALA A 60 -0.28 -14.64 -5.64
C ALA A 60 -0.62 -14.43 -4.16
N LEU A 61 -1.87 -14.71 -3.77
CA LEU A 61 -2.30 -14.59 -2.39
C LEU A 61 -1.54 -15.54 -1.46
N LEU A 62 -1.35 -16.80 -1.89
CA LEU A 62 -0.59 -17.79 -1.13
C LEU A 62 0.88 -17.37 -0.95
N ALA A 63 1.48 -16.83 -2.01
CA ALA A 63 2.84 -16.31 -1.98
C ALA A 63 2.97 -15.13 -0.98
N LEU A 64 2.02 -14.19 -1.00
CA LEU A 64 2.03 -13.05 -0.07
C LEU A 64 1.84 -13.47 1.39
N ILE A 65 0.92 -14.41 1.66
CA ILE A 65 0.71 -14.93 3.02
C ILE A 65 1.97 -15.65 3.51
N SER A 66 2.63 -16.42 2.65
CA SER A 66 3.89 -17.08 2.98
C SER A 66 5.00 -16.09 3.37
N ILE A 67 5.18 -15.04 2.57
CA ILE A 67 6.14 -13.95 2.87
C ILE A 67 5.79 -13.26 4.19
N LEU A 68 4.50 -12.98 4.43
CA LEU A 68 4.03 -12.35 5.66
C LEU A 68 4.37 -13.21 6.89
N ILE A 69 4.09 -14.52 6.83
CA ILE A 69 4.41 -15.45 7.93
C ILE A 69 5.92 -15.48 8.19
N ILE A 70 6.73 -15.56 7.14
CA ILE A 70 8.20 -15.53 7.26
C ILE A 70 8.66 -14.21 7.90
N ALA A 71 8.14 -13.07 7.44
CA ALA A 71 8.50 -11.77 7.99
C ALA A 71 8.09 -11.63 9.46
N LEU A 72 6.91 -12.13 9.85
CA LEU A 72 6.45 -12.15 11.24
C LEU A 72 7.32 -13.05 12.11
N TYR A 73 7.74 -14.21 11.59
CA TYR A 73 8.65 -15.12 12.29
C TYR A 73 10.04 -14.48 12.51
N LEU A 74 10.59 -13.79 11.51
CA LEU A 74 11.90 -13.12 11.59
C LEU A 74 11.91 -11.88 12.48
N LYS A 75 10.75 -11.26 12.71
CA LYS A 75 10.61 -10.08 13.59
C LYS A 75 10.48 -10.47 15.07
N LYS A 76 10.42 -11.76 15.39
CA LYS A 76 10.43 -12.28 16.76
C LYS A 76 11.82 -12.15 17.37
#